data_AF-A0A819PX76-F1
#
_entry.id   AF-A0A819PX76-F1
#
_cell.length_a   1.000
_cell.length_b   1.000
_cell.length_c   1.000
_cell.angle_alpha   90.00
_cell.angle_beta   90.00
_cell.angle_gamma   90.00
#
_symmetry.space_group_name_H-M   'P 1'
#
loop_
_entity.id
_entity.type
_entity.pdbx_description
1 polymer ?
#
loop_
_entity_poly.entity_id
_entity_poly.type
_entity_poly.pdbx_seq_one_letter_code
_entity_poly.pdbx_strand_id
1 'polypeptide(L)'
;MKDICDGELYRKIQGLCQDPFITLSLNIDGIQPNKGSKKTIWPILLVVNEIPLKYRFAPENLILAGVWPGATKPTRTYIAHFLKPVVAELSHLEDGVAFYLQSDVPSSNRQIVRIRVYLIGACCDKPAQALVQNIPEPIGAFGCGRCEVEVNSGVVNGFVRSFAVGLNLLKTMQQRCNVRYDTLLALKQFRDFQRTQLSKKDQKEQEKVDQQKNRGILGPCLLRSCSMFDVGHSFMSDSLHNVYIGAFKRMMSLWFSPDYRTEPWSIHNHLEELSRLFKQVRLPSTTTRLPRVLTAYSNYKANEFRVLLLFGHVIFAEILPKMYYDHLLQLVCLLHLAENRRIHKDDVKVIEKLGTNFVISFSRLYTPRHCVQVVHSVFHIGATVRYFGPLTNYTTFNFENQLGLLTRTCKSTRRHAEEIIANLYLLQSALHHLHDPILNFAFKKQLLSIINENEDINNNDYRTSRKNDKVNAFATVLFPKKQLHFFHQLQIWRMKLNTYSSAVGKCADDSTIVFRIDEKLFMGRIQSIFTLVENSTTFLLVDYPNVTNYFTCSVDKTDDFKYSSIQSCLKNELSVRLIQPSEIIEKCVYFEHPNRKCYFMRFPNLVHSS
;
A
#
# COMPACT_ATOMS: atom_id res chain seq x y z
N MET A 1 15.70 2.63 2.82
CA MET A 1 14.84 2.92 1.66
C MET A 1 13.65 3.72 2.14
N LYS A 2 13.39 4.86 1.52
CA LYS A 2 12.26 5.77 1.78
C LYS A 2 11.35 5.86 0.57
N ASP A 3 11.93 5.79 -0.62
CA ASP A 3 11.22 5.92 -1.88
C ASP A 3 11.46 4.73 -2.84
N ILE A 4 10.70 4.67 -3.93
CA ILE A 4 10.93 3.72 -5.02
C ILE A 4 12.29 3.93 -5.70
N CYS A 5 12.77 5.17 -5.71
CA CYS A 5 14.12 5.49 -6.16
C CYS A 5 15.24 4.97 -5.23
N ASP A 6 14.91 4.43 -4.04
CA ASP A 6 15.87 3.74 -3.18
C ASP A 6 15.89 2.22 -3.40
N GLY A 7 15.09 1.69 -4.32
CA GLY A 7 15.00 0.26 -4.60
C GLY A 7 16.23 -0.29 -5.32
N GLU A 8 16.45 -1.62 -5.25
CA GLU A 8 17.56 -2.25 -5.96
C GLU A 8 17.50 -2.07 -7.48
N LEU A 9 16.31 -2.06 -8.09
CA LEU A 9 16.18 -1.85 -9.54
C LEU A 9 16.61 -0.45 -9.95
N TYR A 10 16.23 0.57 -9.18
CA TYR A 10 16.66 1.94 -9.43
C TYR A 10 18.18 2.10 -9.30
N ARG A 11 18.75 1.58 -8.21
CA ARG A 11 20.21 1.58 -7.99
C ARG A 11 20.97 0.84 -9.08
N LYS A 12 20.41 -0.24 -9.62
CA LYS A 12 21.00 -0.95 -10.76
C LYS A 12 21.12 -0.04 -11.98
N ILE A 13 20.12 0.80 -12.26
CA ILE A 13 20.18 1.78 -13.35
C ILE A 13 21.24 2.84 -13.05
N GLN A 14 21.28 3.37 -11.82
CA GLN A 14 22.31 4.34 -11.43
C GLN A 14 23.73 3.82 -11.62
N GLY A 15 23.96 2.52 -11.42
CA GLY A 15 25.27 1.90 -11.66
C GLY A 15 25.61 1.63 -13.14
N LEU A 16 24.60 1.59 -14.02
CA LEU A 16 24.76 1.26 -15.45
C LEU A 16 24.66 2.48 -16.37
N CYS A 17 23.87 3.50 -15.99
CA CYS A 17 23.56 4.67 -16.81
C CYS A 17 24.34 5.88 -16.31
N GLN A 18 25.23 6.40 -17.16
CA GLN A 18 26.00 7.63 -16.88
C GLN A 18 25.22 8.90 -17.25
N ASP A 19 24.28 8.79 -18.19
CA ASP A 19 23.39 9.89 -18.58
C ASP A 19 22.34 10.14 -17.49
N PRO A 20 21.83 11.38 -17.35
CA PRO A 20 20.62 11.64 -16.57
C PRO A 20 19.47 10.73 -17.04
N PHE A 21 18.70 10.21 -16.08
CA PHE A 21 17.57 9.34 -16.39
C PHE A 21 16.40 9.57 -15.44
N ILE A 22 15.23 9.18 -15.90
CA ILE A 22 14.00 9.07 -15.11
C ILE A 22 13.43 7.67 -15.24
N THR A 23 12.60 7.27 -14.27
CA THR A 23 12.00 5.95 -14.24
C THR A 23 10.50 6.03 -14.16
N LEU A 24 9.83 5.06 -14.80
CA LEU A 24 8.38 4.98 -14.88
C LEU A 24 7.84 3.76 -14.15
N SER A 25 6.68 3.93 -13.55
CA SER A 25 5.82 2.85 -13.09
C SER A 25 4.51 2.85 -13.87
N LEU A 26 4.10 1.67 -14.33
CA LEU A 26 2.90 1.48 -15.15
C LEU A 26 1.74 0.91 -14.33
N ASN A 27 0.52 1.35 -14.62
CA ASN A 27 -0.71 0.73 -14.11
C ASN A 27 -1.67 0.47 -15.27
N ILE A 28 -2.27 -0.72 -15.26
CA ILE A 28 -3.32 -1.13 -16.18
C ILE A 28 -4.41 -1.78 -15.34
N ASP A 29 -5.60 -1.20 -15.37
CA ASP A 29 -6.75 -1.69 -14.62
C ASP A 29 -8.05 -1.48 -15.41
N GLY A 30 -9.04 -2.33 -15.16
CA GLY A 30 -10.34 -2.28 -15.82
C GLY A 30 -11.36 -1.50 -14.99
N ILE A 31 -11.89 -0.42 -15.56
CA ILE A 31 -12.91 0.40 -14.91
C ILE A 31 -14.25 0.21 -15.63
N GLN A 32 -15.32 0.09 -14.87
CA GLN A 32 -16.69 0.17 -15.39
C GLN A 32 -17.23 1.59 -15.19
N PRO A 33 -17.45 2.37 -16.26
CA PRO A 33 -17.89 3.76 -16.14
C PRO A 33 -19.29 3.88 -15.52
N ASN A 34 -20.19 2.95 -15.87
CA ASN A 34 -21.55 2.90 -15.34
C ASN A 34 -21.77 1.59 -14.62
N LYS A 35 -22.22 1.67 -13.36
CA LYS A 35 -22.61 0.49 -12.58
C LYS A 35 -23.69 -0.30 -13.32
N GLY A 36 -23.41 -1.58 -13.59
CA GLY A 36 -24.33 -2.49 -14.30
C GLY A 36 -24.17 -2.52 -15.83
N SER A 37 -23.31 -1.69 -16.42
CA SER A 37 -22.95 -1.81 -17.84
C SER A 37 -21.88 -2.89 -18.04
N LYS A 38 -21.95 -3.63 -19.15
CA LYS A 38 -20.85 -4.54 -19.56
C LYS A 38 -19.61 -3.79 -20.06
N LYS A 39 -19.77 -2.52 -20.46
CA LYS A 39 -18.69 -1.69 -21.02
C LYS A 39 -17.59 -1.48 -19.99
N THR A 40 -16.34 -1.68 -20.41
CA THR A 40 -15.15 -1.48 -19.59
C THR A 40 -14.15 -0.59 -20.31
N ILE A 41 -13.43 0.22 -19.54
CA ILE A 41 -12.33 1.03 -20.03
C ILE A 41 -11.06 0.58 -19.33
N TRP A 42 -10.00 0.40 -20.09
CA TRP A 42 -8.70 -0.03 -19.59
C TRP A 42 -7.66 1.04 -19.94
N PRO A 43 -7.45 2.04 -19.07
CA PRO A 43 -6.36 3.00 -19.24
C PRO A 43 -5.01 2.33 -18.96
N ILE A 44 -4.00 2.75 -19.73
CA ILE A 44 -2.59 2.53 -19.43
C ILE A 44 -2.08 3.85 -18.84
N LEU A 45 -1.82 3.83 -17.54
CA LEU A 45 -1.28 4.97 -16.81
C LEU A 45 0.21 4.78 -16.55
N LEU A 46 0.96 5.86 -16.63
CA LEU A 46 2.36 5.95 -16.25
C LEU A 46 2.54 7.05 -15.20
N VAL A 47 3.46 6.83 -14.27
CA VAL A 47 3.93 7.85 -13.31
C VAL A 47 5.44 7.94 -13.34
N VAL A 48 5.95 9.15 -13.18
CA VAL A 48 7.39 9.43 -13.03
C VAL A 48 7.76 9.24 -11.56
N ASN A 49 8.65 8.29 -11.28
CA ASN A 49 8.98 7.89 -9.91
C ASN A 49 9.75 8.96 -9.15
N GLU A 50 10.52 9.80 -9.84
CA GLU A 50 11.34 10.86 -9.25
C GLU A 50 10.51 12.03 -8.71
N ILE A 51 9.24 12.15 -9.12
CA ILE A 51 8.32 13.13 -8.55
C ILE A 51 8.05 12.74 -7.08
N PRO A 52 8.14 13.68 -6.11
CA PRO A 52 7.88 13.36 -4.71
C PRO A 52 6.51 12.70 -4.52
N LEU A 53 6.45 11.65 -3.69
CA LEU A 53 5.25 10.81 -3.51
C LEU A 53 3.93 11.58 -3.35
N LYS A 54 3.96 12.70 -2.62
CA LYS A 54 2.81 13.58 -2.39
C LYS A 54 2.18 14.10 -3.69
N TYR A 55 3.00 14.33 -4.71
CA TYR A 55 2.60 14.89 -6.01
C TYR A 55 2.58 13.83 -7.12
N ARG A 56 3.33 12.73 -6.96
CA ARG A 56 3.54 11.68 -7.97
C ARG A 56 2.27 11.15 -8.63
N PHE A 57 1.23 10.94 -7.84
CA PHE A 57 -0.05 10.39 -8.30
C PHE A 57 -1.15 11.44 -8.41
N ALA A 58 -0.81 12.73 -8.41
CA ALA A 58 -1.79 13.77 -8.69
C ALA A 58 -2.20 13.72 -10.17
N PRO A 59 -3.46 14.06 -10.54
CA PRO A 59 -3.95 13.98 -11.92
C PRO A 59 -3.02 14.63 -12.95
N GLU A 60 -2.35 15.71 -12.58
CA GLU A 60 -1.42 16.45 -13.42
C GLU A 60 -0.11 15.72 -13.73
N ASN A 61 0.31 14.81 -12.85
CA ASN A 61 1.53 14.02 -12.99
C ASN A 61 1.26 12.60 -13.51
N LEU A 62 -0.02 12.26 -13.73
CA LEU A 62 -0.42 11.02 -14.39
C LEU A 62 -0.30 11.16 -15.90
N ILE A 63 0.47 10.28 -16.51
CA ILE A 63 0.62 10.20 -17.96
C ILE A 63 -0.34 9.12 -18.47
N LEU A 64 -1.27 9.51 -19.34
CA LEU A 64 -2.18 8.57 -20.00
C LEU A 64 -1.56 8.08 -21.31
N ALA A 65 -0.88 6.94 -21.26
CA ALA A 65 -0.20 6.35 -22.43
C ALA A 65 -1.18 5.71 -23.43
N GLY A 66 -2.37 5.34 -22.97
CA GLY A 66 -3.41 4.82 -23.85
C GLY A 66 -4.70 4.51 -23.11
N VAL A 67 -5.81 4.44 -23.85
CA VAL A 67 -7.10 3.94 -23.38
C VAL A 67 -7.64 2.86 -24.31
N TRP A 68 -7.95 1.69 -23.76
CA TRP A 68 -8.77 0.69 -24.45
C TRP A 68 -10.25 0.87 -24.08
N PRO A 69 -11.10 1.34 -25.01
CA PRO A 69 -12.55 1.30 -24.87
C PRO A 69 -13.08 -0.05 -25.35
N GLY A 70 -13.67 -0.85 -24.45
CA GLY A 70 -14.23 -2.16 -24.79
C GLY A 70 -15.67 -2.34 -24.33
N ALA A 71 -16.45 -3.11 -25.09
CA ALA A 71 -17.69 -3.67 -24.58
C ALA A 71 -17.44 -4.71 -23.47
N THR A 72 -16.22 -5.24 -23.40
CA THR A 72 -15.72 -6.23 -22.43
C THR A 72 -14.23 -6.03 -22.16
N LYS A 73 -13.68 -6.78 -21.19
CA LYS A 73 -12.23 -6.85 -20.93
C LYS A 73 -11.46 -7.20 -22.20
N PRO A 74 -10.29 -6.58 -22.46
CA PRO A 74 -9.50 -6.88 -23.64
C PRO A 74 -9.05 -8.35 -23.63
N THR A 75 -8.98 -8.95 -24.82
CA THR A 75 -8.33 -10.25 -24.99
C THR A 75 -6.81 -10.08 -24.91
N ARG A 76 -6.08 -11.19 -24.76
CA ARG A 76 -4.60 -11.19 -24.75
C ARG A 76 -4.01 -10.59 -26.02
N THR A 77 -4.64 -10.85 -27.16
CA THR A 77 -4.26 -10.28 -28.46
C THR A 77 -4.52 -8.78 -28.49
N TYR A 78 -5.69 -8.32 -28.04
CA TYR A 78 -6.02 -6.90 -28.07
C TYR A 78 -5.18 -6.08 -27.11
N ILE A 79 -4.95 -6.55 -25.87
CA ILE A 79 -4.08 -5.83 -24.94
C ILE A 79 -2.63 -5.76 -25.45
N ALA A 80 -2.15 -6.81 -26.14
CA ALA A 80 -0.84 -6.80 -26.79
C ALA A 80 -0.79 -5.78 -27.94
N HIS A 81 -1.77 -5.75 -28.83
CA HIS A 81 -1.83 -4.73 -29.89
C HIS A 81 -1.86 -3.32 -29.33
N PHE A 82 -2.58 -3.13 -28.22
CA PHE A 82 -2.70 -1.84 -27.56
C PHE A 82 -1.42 -1.40 -26.84
N LEU A 83 -0.67 -2.34 -26.26
CA LEU A 83 0.61 -2.08 -25.62
C LEU A 83 1.76 -1.88 -26.59
N LYS A 84 1.67 -2.42 -27.82
CA LYS A 84 2.75 -2.34 -28.82
C LYS A 84 3.25 -0.91 -29.09
N PRO A 85 2.41 0.11 -29.37
CA PRO A 85 2.89 1.48 -29.57
C PRO A 85 3.55 2.05 -28.31
N VAL A 86 2.97 1.81 -27.13
CA VAL A 86 3.52 2.29 -25.85
C VAL A 86 4.91 1.70 -25.61
N VAL A 87 5.08 0.39 -25.82
CA VAL A 87 6.39 -0.28 -25.65
C VAL A 87 7.41 0.20 -26.68
N ALA A 88 7.00 0.45 -27.92
CA ALA A 88 7.89 0.98 -28.94
C ALA A 88 8.41 2.38 -28.54
N GLU A 89 7.53 3.24 -28.03
CA GLU A 89 7.89 4.57 -27.54
C GLU A 89 8.80 4.49 -26.31
N LEU A 90 8.48 3.64 -25.32
CA LEU A 90 9.34 3.39 -24.16
C LEU A 90 10.73 2.89 -24.57
N SER A 91 10.81 1.98 -25.54
CA SER A 91 12.09 1.46 -26.05
C SER A 91 12.92 2.57 -26.68
N HIS A 92 12.29 3.47 -27.44
CA HIS A 92 12.98 4.64 -28.00
C HIS A 92 13.46 5.61 -26.92
N LEU A 93 12.68 5.81 -25.84
CA LEU A 93 13.09 6.68 -24.74
C LEU A 93 14.28 6.13 -23.92
N GLU A 94 14.54 4.81 -23.97
CA GLU A 94 15.72 4.20 -23.34
C GLU A 94 17.03 4.61 -24.05
N ASP A 95 16.97 4.89 -25.35
CA ASP A 95 18.13 5.43 -26.09
C ASP A 95 18.51 6.81 -25.56
N GLY A 96 17.52 7.60 -25.15
CA GLY A 96 17.65 8.94 -24.61
C GLY A 96 17.20 10.02 -25.57
N VAL A 97 16.45 10.98 -25.06
CA VAL A 97 15.90 12.12 -25.81
C VAL A 97 16.55 13.41 -25.33
N ALA A 98 16.86 14.30 -26.26
CA ALA A 98 17.41 15.62 -25.94
C ALA A 98 16.28 16.57 -25.54
N PHE A 99 16.40 17.17 -24.36
CA PHE A 99 15.47 18.18 -23.86
C PHE A 99 16.22 19.50 -23.63
N TYR A 100 15.52 20.60 -23.88
CA TYR A 100 15.96 21.91 -23.42
C TYR A 100 15.50 22.08 -21.98
N LEU A 101 16.42 22.31 -21.05
CA LEU A 101 16.03 22.72 -19.72
C LEU A 101 15.33 24.09 -19.80
N GLN A 102 14.14 24.17 -19.21
CA GLN A 102 13.45 25.43 -19.06
C GLN A 102 14.29 26.32 -18.13
N SER A 103 14.81 27.42 -18.68
CA SER A 103 15.58 28.41 -17.95
C SER A 103 15.19 29.80 -18.43
N ASP A 104 15.38 30.79 -17.56
CA ASP A 104 15.19 32.21 -17.89
C ASP A 104 16.26 32.75 -18.85
N VAL A 105 17.16 31.88 -19.33
CA VAL A 105 18.26 32.22 -20.22
C VAL A 105 17.76 32.24 -21.68
N PRO A 106 18.18 33.21 -22.51
CA PRO A 106 17.85 33.26 -23.92
C PRO A 106 18.17 31.95 -24.65
N SER A 107 17.35 31.62 -25.67
CA SER A 107 17.33 30.33 -26.36
C SER A 107 18.69 29.85 -26.89
N SER A 108 19.62 30.76 -27.16
CA SER A 108 20.99 30.48 -27.62
C SER A 108 21.89 29.81 -26.56
N ASN A 109 21.56 29.94 -25.27
CA ASN A 109 22.34 29.39 -24.14
C ASN A 109 21.58 28.31 -23.36
N ARG A 110 20.46 27.80 -23.88
CA ARG A 110 19.72 26.72 -23.20
C ARG A 110 20.54 25.43 -23.22
N GLN A 111 20.81 24.90 -22.03
CA GLN A 111 21.50 23.63 -21.87
C GLN A 111 20.63 22.50 -22.45
N ILE A 112 21.19 21.76 -23.40
CA ILE A 112 20.60 20.52 -23.92
C ILE A 112 21.04 19.40 -22.99
N VAL A 113 20.08 18.69 -22.43
CA VAL A 113 20.33 17.51 -21.61
C VAL A 113 19.71 16.30 -22.29
N ARG A 114 20.52 15.26 -22.50
CA ARG A 114 20.00 13.95 -22.93
C ARG A 114 19.47 13.24 -21.69
N ILE A 115 18.18 12.89 -21.70
CA ILE A 115 17.54 12.16 -20.60
C ILE A 115 17.06 10.82 -21.14
N ARG A 116 17.42 9.74 -20.45
CA ARG A 116 16.90 8.39 -20.70
C ARG A 116 15.70 8.09 -19.83
N VAL A 117 14.78 7.26 -20.31
CA VAL A 117 13.59 6.87 -19.55
C VAL A 117 13.52 5.35 -19.47
N TYR A 118 13.35 4.82 -18.27
CA TYR A 118 13.27 3.37 -18.05
C TYR A 118 11.95 2.97 -17.38
N LEU A 119 11.23 2.02 -17.96
CA LEU A 119 10.10 1.37 -17.27
C LEU A 119 10.64 0.32 -16.30
N ILE A 120 10.47 0.54 -14.99
CA ILE A 120 11.04 -0.37 -13.97
C ILE A 120 10.01 -1.29 -13.33
N GLY A 121 8.71 -0.94 -13.39
CA GLY A 121 7.69 -1.81 -12.85
C GLY A 121 6.26 -1.51 -13.29
N ALA A 122 5.39 -2.48 -13.04
CA ALA A 122 3.98 -2.45 -13.33
C ALA A 122 3.18 -2.86 -12.09
N CYS A 123 2.21 -2.05 -11.70
CA CYS A 123 1.29 -2.32 -10.60
C CYS A 123 -0.08 -2.62 -11.19
N CYS A 124 -0.46 -3.90 -11.19
CA CYS A 124 -1.72 -4.37 -11.75
C CYS A 124 -2.37 -5.34 -10.77
N ASP A 125 -3.71 -5.41 -10.78
CA ASP A 125 -4.41 -6.50 -10.12
C ASP A 125 -4.04 -7.85 -10.77
N LYS A 126 -4.37 -8.98 -10.13
CA LYS A 126 -3.93 -10.29 -10.62
C LYS A 126 -4.49 -10.66 -11.99
N PRO A 127 -5.78 -10.44 -12.29
CA PRO A 127 -6.32 -10.59 -13.65
C PRO A 127 -5.60 -9.73 -14.71
N ALA A 128 -5.40 -8.44 -14.47
CA ALA A 128 -4.71 -7.53 -15.39
C ALA A 128 -3.24 -7.93 -15.56
N GLN A 129 -2.55 -8.26 -14.47
CA GLN A 129 -1.20 -8.82 -14.52
C GLN A 129 -1.17 -10.07 -15.40
N ALA A 130 -2.08 -11.02 -15.19
CA ALA A 130 -2.11 -12.24 -15.98
C ALA A 130 -2.30 -11.96 -17.48
N LEU A 131 -3.14 -10.97 -17.82
CA LEU A 131 -3.36 -10.49 -19.20
C LEU A 131 -2.08 -9.91 -19.80
N VAL A 132 -1.46 -8.92 -19.15
CA VAL A 132 -0.26 -8.19 -19.63
C VAL A 132 0.98 -9.10 -19.68
N GLN A 133 1.12 -9.97 -18.69
CA GLN A 133 2.24 -10.90 -18.57
C GLN A 133 2.09 -12.14 -19.46
N ASN A 134 0.90 -12.35 -20.03
CA ASN A 134 0.59 -13.48 -20.89
C ASN A 134 0.82 -14.86 -20.23
N ILE A 135 0.27 -14.98 -19.02
CA ILE A 135 0.27 -16.20 -18.18
C ILE A 135 -1.17 -16.61 -17.83
N PRO A 136 -1.42 -17.85 -17.35
CA PRO A 136 -2.74 -18.25 -16.87
C PRO A 136 -3.29 -17.29 -15.81
N GLU A 137 -4.61 -17.17 -15.78
CA GLU A 137 -5.29 -16.50 -14.67
C GLU A 137 -4.95 -17.20 -13.33
N PRO A 138 -5.14 -16.53 -12.18
CA PRO A 138 -4.71 -17.00 -10.85
C PRO A 138 -5.10 -18.44 -10.46
N ILE A 139 -6.13 -18.99 -11.10
CA ILE A 139 -6.64 -20.34 -10.83
C ILE A 139 -5.87 -21.39 -11.67
N GLY A 140 -5.09 -21.03 -12.69
CA GLY A 140 -4.35 -21.98 -13.55
C GLY A 140 -3.19 -22.70 -12.84
N ALA A 141 -2.75 -23.85 -13.37
CA ALA A 141 -1.71 -24.72 -12.80
C ALA A 141 -0.39 -24.00 -12.48
N PHE A 142 -0.08 -22.89 -13.17
CA PHE A 142 1.06 -22.02 -12.91
C PHE A 142 0.64 -20.54 -12.94
N GLY A 143 -0.41 -20.20 -12.18
CA GLY A 143 -1.01 -18.86 -12.16
C GLY A 143 -0.19 -17.77 -11.48
N CYS A 144 1.05 -18.06 -11.03
CA CYS A 144 1.95 -17.08 -10.44
C CYS A 144 2.87 -16.44 -11.47
N GLY A 145 2.77 -15.12 -11.59
CA GLY A 145 3.62 -14.32 -12.46
C GLY A 145 5.05 -14.16 -11.97
N ARG A 146 5.38 -14.55 -10.75
CA ARG A 146 6.74 -14.37 -10.21
C ARG A 146 7.52 -15.66 -10.10
N CYS A 147 6.83 -16.79 -10.00
CA CYS A 147 7.47 -18.09 -9.80
C CYS A 147 6.75 -19.25 -10.48
N GLU A 148 7.39 -20.41 -10.46
CA GLU A 148 6.92 -21.65 -11.06
C GLU A 148 6.26 -22.60 -10.05
N VAL A 149 5.64 -22.06 -8.98
CA VAL A 149 4.83 -22.89 -8.08
C VAL A 149 3.64 -23.44 -8.84
N GLU A 150 3.54 -24.76 -8.84
CA GLU A 150 2.43 -25.49 -9.40
C GLU A 150 1.27 -25.55 -8.41
N VAL A 151 0.06 -25.41 -8.93
CA VAL A 151 -1.17 -25.53 -8.15
C VAL A 151 -1.51 -27.00 -7.96
N ASN A 152 -1.53 -27.45 -6.72
CA ASN A 152 -2.04 -28.76 -6.35
C ASN A 152 -3.54 -28.82 -6.64
N SER A 153 -3.95 -29.74 -7.51
CA SER A 153 -5.34 -29.99 -7.85
C SER A 153 -5.83 -31.26 -7.14
N GLY A 154 -6.96 -31.19 -6.45
CA GLY A 154 -7.55 -32.34 -5.75
C GLY A 154 -9.07 -32.25 -5.65
N VAL A 155 -9.72 -33.37 -5.38
CA VAL A 155 -11.17 -33.46 -5.16
C VAL A 155 -11.41 -33.67 -3.68
N VAL A 156 -11.71 -32.59 -2.96
CA VAL A 156 -12.20 -32.65 -1.57
C VAL A 156 -13.39 -31.72 -1.48
N ASN A 157 -14.60 -32.29 -1.57
CA ASN A 157 -15.88 -31.57 -1.67
C ASN A 157 -15.92 -30.57 -2.84
N GLY A 158 -15.36 -30.96 -3.99
CA GLY A 158 -15.26 -30.15 -5.21
C GLY A 158 -13.83 -30.06 -5.74
N PHE A 159 -13.67 -29.52 -6.95
CA PHE A 159 -12.35 -29.25 -7.53
C PHE A 159 -11.67 -28.12 -6.76
N VAL A 160 -10.63 -28.46 -6.00
CA VAL A 160 -9.81 -27.51 -5.25
C VAL A 160 -8.52 -27.27 -6.03
N ARG A 161 -8.15 -25.99 -6.17
CA ARG A 161 -6.87 -25.54 -6.73
C ARG A 161 -6.12 -24.76 -5.67
N SER A 162 -5.00 -25.32 -5.21
CA SER A 162 -4.23 -24.83 -4.05
C SER A 162 -2.78 -24.51 -4.39
N PHE A 163 -2.31 -23.35 -3.95
CA PHE A 163 -0.91 -22.93 -3.91
C PHE A 163 -0.24 -23.28 -2.57
N ALA A 164 -0.77 -24.27 -1.85
CA ALA A 164 -0.15 -24.76 -0.63
C ALA A 164 1.24 -25.33 -0.94
N VAL A 165 2.24 -24.81 -0.25
CA VAL A 165 3.65 -25.15 -0.46
C VAL A 165 4.37 -25.29 0.87
N GLY A 166 5.25 -26.29 0.96
CA GLY A 166 6.15 -26.46 2.10
C GLY A 166 7.41 -25.60 1.97
N LEU A 167 8.15 -25.46 3.08
CA LEU A 167 9.38 -24.66 3.14
C LEU A 167 10.42 -25.07 2.09
N ASN A 168 10.63 -26.37 1.89
CA ASN A 168 11.63 -26.86 0.95
C ASN A 168 11.31 -26.43 -0.49
N LEU A 169 10.04 -26.54 -0.89
CA LEU A 169 9.60 -26.10 -2.21
C LEU A 169 9.74 -24.59 -2.38
N LEU A 170 9.41 -23.80 -1.35
CA LEU A 170 9.60 -22.34 -1.40
C LEU A 170 11.08 -21.93 -1.50
N LYS A 171 12.00 -22.72 -0.92
CA LYS A 171 13.44 -22.44 -1.01
C LYS A 171 14.04 -22.84 -2.36
N THR A 172 13.48 -23.85 -3.02
CA THR A 172 14.00 -24.36 -4.29
C THR A 172 13.18 -23.93 -5.51
N MET A 173 12.09 -23.19 -5.31
CA MET A 173 11.22 -22.72 -6.39
C MET A 173 12.00 -21.82 -7.36
N GLN A 174 11.77 -22.07 -8.65
CA GLN A 174 12.29 -21.21 -9.70
C GLN A 174 11.46 -19.92 -9.80
N GLN A 175 12.17 -18.79 -9.86
CA GLN A 175 11.59 -17.48 -10.13
C GLN A 175 11.58 -17.21 -11.63
N ARG A 176 10.59 -16.43 -12.10
CA ARG A 176 10.44 -16.07 -13.52
C ARG A 176 11.26 -14.85 -13.92
N CYS A 177 12.50 -14.75 -13.43
CA CYS A 177 13.41 -13.70 -13.89
C CYS A 177 13.56 -13.73 -15.41
N ASN A 178 14.02 -12.64 -16.02
CA ASN A 178 14.08 -12.54 -17.50
C ASN A 178 14.77 -13.73 -18.17
N VAL A 179 15.91 -14.18 -17.64
CA VAL A 179 16.64 -15.34 -18.19
C VAL A 179 15.76 -16.60 -18.20
N ARG A 180 15.06 -16.85 -17.09
CA ARG A 180 14.18 -18.02 -16.98
C ARG A 180 12.92 -17.87 -17.85
N TYR A 181 12.36 -16.66 -17.90
CA TYR A 181 11.21 -16.34 -18.75
C TYR A 181 11.53 -16.57 -20.23
N ASP A 182 12.64 -16.02 -20.73
CA ASP A 182 13.06 -16.13 -22.13
C ASP A 182 13.30 -17.61 -22.50
N THR A 183 13.91 -18.38 -21.60
CA THR A 183 14.09 -19.83 -21.77
C THR A 183 12.74 -20.55 -21.92
N LEU A 184 11.77 -20.26 -21.04
CA LEU A 184 10.44 -20.87 -21.10
C LEU A 184 9.67 -20.46 -22.36
N LEU A 185 9.80 -19.20 -22.79
CA LEU A 185 9.17 -18.70 -24.01
C LEU A 185 9.74 -19.38 -25.26
N ALA A 186 11.07 -19.52 -25.35
CA ALA A 186 11.71 -20.24 -26.46
C ALA A 186 11.27 -21.72 -26.51
N LEU A 187 11.24 -22.40 -25.36
CA LEU A 187 10.74 -23.77 -25.27
C LEU A 187 9.28 -23.89 -25.69
N LYS A 188 8.44 -22.92 -25.34
CA LYS A 188 7.05 -22.88 -25.78
C LYS A 188 6.96 -22.70 -27.29
N GLN A 189 7.68 -21.73 -27.85
CA GLN A 189 7.67 -21.46 -29.29
C GLN A 189 8.12 -22.70 -30.09
N PHE A 190 9.15 -23.40 -29.61
CA PHE A 190 9.59 -24.66 -30.19
C PHE A 190 8.48 -25.73 -30.18
N ARG A 191 7.79 -25.91 -29.04
CA ARG A 191 6.64 -26.85 -28.95
C ARG A 191 5.48 -26.45 -29.84
N ASP A 192 5.14 -25.16 -29.88
CA ASP A 192 4.09 -24.65 -30.76
C ASP A 192 4.44 -24.96 -32.23
N PHE A 193 5.69 -24.74 -32.64
CA PHE A 193 6.17 -25.11 -33.98
C PHE A 193 6.05 -26.62 -34.23
N GLN A 194 6.54 -27.47 -33.32
CA GLN A 194 6.40 -28.92 -33.46
C GLN A 194 4.93 -29.34 -33.57
N ARG A 195 4.03 -28.71 -32.80
CA ARG A 195 2.60 -29.00 -32.84
C ARG A 195 1.98 -28.65 -34.20
N THR A 196 2.42 -27.57 -34.87
CA THR A 196 1.92 -27.25 -36.22
C THR A 196 2.22 -28.31 -37.28
N GLN A 197 3.21 -29.19 -37.04
CA GLN A 197 3.57 -30.29 -37.94
C GLN A 197 2.73 -31.55 -37.72
N LEU A 198 1.87 -31.58 -36.69
CA LEU A 198 1.02 -32.72 -36.36
C LEU A 198 -0.35 -32.65 -37.04
N SER A 199 -1.05 -33.79 -37.10
CA SER A 199 -2.45 -33.83 -37.51
C SER A 199 -3.34 -33.03 -36.53
N LYS A 200 -4.48 -32.51 -37.00
CA LYS A 200 -5.40 -31.73 -36.12
C LYS A 200 -5.85 -32.49 -34.87
N LYS A 201 -5.95 -33.82 -34.95
CA LYS A 201 -6.31 -34.67 -33.81
C LYS A 201 -5.18 -34.68 -32.78
N ASP A 202 -3.97 -34.96 -33.24
CA ASP A 202 -2.77 -35.07 -32.38
C ASP A 202 -2.38 -33.70 -31.79
N GLN A 203 -2.64 -32.61 -32.52
CA GLN A 203 -2.47 -31.25 -32.01
C GLN A 203 -3.22 -31.03 -30.69
N LYS A 204 -4.48 -31.47 -30.60
CA LYS A 204 -5.31 -31.27 -29.41
C LYS A 204 -4.85 -32.12 -28.22
N GLU A 205 -4.32 -33.31 -28.48
CA GLU A 205 -3.73 -34.18 -27.45
C GLU A 205 -2.41 -33.61 -26.95
N GLN A 206 -1.53 -33.20 -27.87
CA GLN A 206 -0.24 -32.60 -27.57
C GLN A 206 -0.38 -31.26 -26.83
N GLU A 207 -1.40 -30.45 -27.13
CA GLU A 207 -1.66 -29.18 -26.46
C GLU A 207 -1.79 -29.33 -24.93
N LYS A 208 -2.48 -30.39 -24.46
CA LYS A 208 -2.64 -30.65 -23.02
C LYS A 208 -1.29 -30.93 -22.35
N VAL A 209 -0.43 -31.69 -23.01
CA VAL A 209 0.93 -32.00 -22.53
C VAL A 209 1.79 -30.74 -22.54
N ASP A 210 1.70 -29.95 -23.60
CA ASP A 210 2.45 -28.69 -23.75
C ASP A 210 2.05 -27.68 -22.67
N GLN A 211 0.76 -27.53 -22.36
CA GLN A 211 0.29 -26.61 -21.33
C GLN A 211 0.99 -26.83 -19.98
N GLN A 212 1.20 -28.09 -19.59
CA GLN A 212 1.94 -28.44 -18.39
C GLN A 212 3.44 -28.12 -18.52
N LYS A 213 4.06 -28.50 -19.64
CA LYS A 213 5.50 -28.27 -19.91
C LYS A 213 5.85 -26.79 -20.11
N ASN A 214 4.89 -25.96 -20.50
CA ASN A 214 5.06 -24.52 -20.68
C ASN A 214 5.15 -23.76 -19.36
N ARG A 215 4.93 -24.44 -18.22
CA ARG A 215 5.09 -23.86 -16.88
C ARG A 215 4.39 -22.51 -16.77
N GLY A 216 3.20 -22.35 -17.34
CA GLY A 216 2.43 -21.10 -17.29
C GLY A 216 2.80 -19.99 -18.27
N ILE A 217 3.65 -20.23 -19.28
CA ILE A 217 3.81 -19.25 -20.38
C ILE A 217 2.73 -19.49 -21.44
N LEU A 218 1.89 -18.48 -21.71
CA LEU A 218 0.89 -18.51 -22.78
C LEU A 218 1.35 -17.75 -24.03
N GLY A 219 2.31 -16.84 -23.89
CA GLY A 219 2.92 -16.12 -25.00
C GLY A 219 3.89 -15.03 -24.51
N PRO A 220 4.33 -14.14 -25.41
CA PRO A 220 5.23 -13.06 -25.05
C PRO A 220 4.52 -12.01 -24.18
N CYS A 221 5.25 -11.49 -23.20
CA CYS A 221 4.93 -10.30 -22.43
C CYS A 221 5.63 -9.12 -23.11
N LEU A 222 4.89 -8.15 -23.63
CA LEU A 222 5.49 -7.05 -24.40
C LEU A 222 6.37 -6.14 -23.55
N LEU A 223 6.09 -6.02 -22.25
CA LEU A 223 6.93 -5.22 -21.34
C LEU A 223 8.34 -5.80 -21.19
N ARG A 224 8.57 -7.09 -21.51
CA ARG A 224 9.90 -7.71 -21.53
C ARG A 224 10.86 -6.98 -22.48
N SER A 225 10.35 -6.30 -23.51
CA SER A 225 11.18 -5.56 -24.47
C SER A 225 11.87 -4.33 -23.85
N CYS A 226 11.34 -3.78 -22.76
CA CYS A 226 12.00 -2.71 -22.01
C CYS A 226 13.20 -3.28 -21.24
N SER A 227 14.40 -2.71 -21.43
CA SER A 227 15.66 -3.31 -20.96
C SER A 227 15.72 -3.51 -19.45
N MET A 228 15.07 -2.62 -18.69
CA MET A 228 15.05 -2.63 -17.23
C MET A 228 13.81 -3.30 -16.62
N PHE A 229 12.91 -3.85 -17.44
CA PHE A 229 11.72 -4.55 -16.98
C PHE A 229 11.97 -6.06 -16.86
N ASP A 230 11.96 -6.58 -15.62
CA ASP A 230 12.06 -8.01 -15.35
C ASP A 230 10.68 -8.65 -15.23
N VAL A 231 10.35 -9.62 -16.07
CA VAL A 231 9.01 -10.22 -16.10
C VAL A 231 8.60 -10.86 -14.77
N GLY A 232 9.54 -11.39 -13.98
CA GLY A 232 9.24 -11.99 -12.68
C GLY A 232 9.25 -10.98 -11.53
N HIS A 233 10.08 -9.95 -11.63
CA HIS A 233 10.31 -9.02 -10.53
C HIS A 233 9.61 -7.67 -10.70
N SER A 234 9.40 -7.20 -11.93
CA SER A 234 8.86 -5.86 -12.24
C SER A 234 7.34 -5.75 -12.11
N PHE A 235 6.60 -6.85 -12.06
CA PHE A 235 5.20 -6.80 -11.61
C PHE A 235 5.13 -6.73 -10.08
N MET A 236 4.77 -5.56 -9.57
CA MET A 236 4.80 -5.23 -8.15
C MET A 236 3.67 -5.94 -7.39
N SER A 237 3.96 -6.45 -6.19
CA SER A 237 2.90 -6.88 -5.26
C SER A 237 2.39 -5.64 -4.51
N ASP A 238 1.14 -5.27 -4.70
CA ASP A 238 0.49 -4.16 -4.00
C ASP A 238 -0.26 -4.63 -2.73
N SER A 239 -0.35 -3.77 -1.72
CA SER A 239 -1.05 -4.11 -0.47
C SER A 239 -2.58 -4.11 -0.61
N LEU A 240 -3.15 -3.38 -1.59
CA LEU A 240 -4.60 -3.33 -1.80
C LEU A 240 -5.12 -4.72 -2.15
N HIS A 241 -4.68 -5.27 -3.29
CA HIS A 241 -5.20 -6.49 -3.88
C HIS A 241 -4.62 -7.76 -3.25
N ASN A 242 -3.31 -7.77 -2.95
CA ASN A 242 -2.67 -8.99 -2.43
C ASN A 242 -2.97 -9.19 -0.95
N VAL A 243 -3.02 -8.11 -0.17
CA VAL A 243 -3.14 -8.19 1.29
C VAL A 243 -4.55 -7.88 1.74
N TYR A 244 -5.03 -6.64 1.57
CA TYR A 244 -6.25 -6.18 2.23
C TYR A 244 -7.51 -6.89 1.71
N ILE A 245 -7.78 -6.80 0.39
CA ILE A 245 -8.92 -7.53 -0.22
C ILE A 245 -8.55 -8.94 -0.67
N GLY A 246 -7.26 -9.32 -0.59
CA GLY A 246 -6.74 -10.64 -0.89
C GLY A 246 -6.64 -11.52 0.35
N ALA A 247 -5.42 -11.69 0.88
CA ALA A 247 -5.12 -12.59 1.98
C ALA A 247 -5.94 -12.32 3.25
N PHE A 248 -6.06 -11.05 3.68
CA PHE A 248 -6.75 -10.73 4.92
C PHE A 248 -8.26 -10.91 4.82
N LYS A 249 -8.88 -10.46 3.71
CA LYS A 249 -10.29 -10.77 3.43
C LYS A 249 -10.55 -12.28 3.44
N ARG A 250 -9.63 -13.08 2.90
CA ARG A 250 -9.74 -14.56 2.95
C ARG A 250 -9.72 -15.08 4.38
N MET A 251 -8.83 -14.59 5.23
CA MET A 251 -8.79 -14.96 6.67
C MET A 251 -10.12 -14.60 7.36
N MET A 252 -10.62 -13.38 7.15
CA MET A 252 -11.90 -12.94 7.70
C MET A 252 -13.07 -13.84 7.26
N SER A 253 -13.12 -14.24 5.98
CA SER A 253 -14.14 -15.19 5.51
C SER A 253 -14.01 -16.56 6.18
N LEU A 254 -12.79 -17.05 6.44
CA LEU A 254 -12.58 -18.32 7.15
C LEU A 254 -13.06 -18.25 8.60
N TRP A 255 -12.81 -17.13 9.27
CA TRP A 255 -13.17 -16.92 10.68
C TRP A 255 -14.66 -16.72 10.92
N PHE A 256 -15.36 -16.03 10.00
CA PHE A 256 -16.73 -15.56 10.22
C PHE A 256 -17.79 -16.18 9.31
N SER A 257 -17.43 -16.93 8.26
CA SER A 257 -18.45 -17.57 7.42
C SER A 257 -19.18 -18.69 8.18
N PRO A 258 -20.53 -18.76 8.11
CA PRO A 258 -21.29 -19.89 8.65
C PRO A 258 -20.90 -21.25 8.07
N ASP A 259 -20.29 -21.27 6.87
CA ASP A 259 -19.81 -22.48 6.20
C ASP A 259 -18.67 -23.16 6.96
N TYR A 260 -17.93 -22.40 7.77
CA TYR A 260 -16.77 -22.88 8.53
C TYR A 260 -17.06 -22.95 10.03
N ARG A 261 -18.32 -22.95 10.46
CA ARG A 261 -18.70 -22.87 11.89
C ARG A 261 -18.14 -23.99 12.77
N THR A 262 -17.86 -25.15 12.19
CA THR A 262 -17.32 -26.34 12.89
C THR A 262 -15.79 -26.42 12.83
N GLU A 263 -15.14 -25.54 12.09
CA GLU A 263 -13.70 -25.55 11.90
C GLU A 263 -12.99 -24.91 13.11
N PRO A 264 -11.78 -25.36 13.48
CA PRO A 264 -11.09 -24.91 14.69
C PRO A 264 -10.69 -23.43 14.69
N TRP A 265 -10.62 -22.80 13.51
CA TRP A 265 -10.35 -21.37 13.36
C TRP A 265 -11.61 -20.49 13.42
N SER A 266 -12.79 -21.09 13.55
CA SER A 266 -14.05 -20.34 13.48
C SER A 266 -14.28 -19.53 14.75
N ILE A 267 -14.56 -18.25 14.58
CA ILE A 267 -14.99 -17.33 15.64
C ILE A 267 -16.29 -16.61 15.24
N HIS A 268 -17.08 -17.22 14.36
CA HIS A 268 -18.32 -16.65 13.82
C HIS A 268 -19.31 -16.20 14.92
N ASN A 269 -19.40 -16.96 16.01
CA ASN A 269 -20.26 -16.65 17.16
C ASN A 269 -19.84 -15.37 17.91
N HIS A 270 -18.59 -14.92 17.77
CA HIS A 270 -18.07 -13.71 18.40
C HIS A 270 -18.21 -12.46 17.52
N LEU A 271 -18.80 -12.56 16.32
CA LEU A 271 -18.85 -11.44 15.37
C LEU A 271 -19.53 -10.18 15.96
N GLU A 272 -20.63 -10.35 16.70
CA GLU A 272 -21.34 -9.23 17.34
C GLU A 272 -20.52 -8.61 18.48
N GLU A 273 -19.88 -9.43 19.30
CA GLU A 273 -18.99 -8.99 20.38
C GLU A 273 -17.81 -8.17 19.81
N LEU A 274 -17.12 -8.72 18.82
CA LEU A 274 -16.02 -8.07 18.11
C LEU A 274 -16.46 -6.79 17.40
N SER A 275 -17.68 -6.76 16.85
CA SER A 275 -18.26 -5.55 16.26
C SER A 275 -18.45 -4.44 17.29
N ARG A 276 -18.87 -4.77 18.52
CA ARG A 276 -18.97 -3.80 19.63
C ARG A 276 -17.59 -3.33 20.10
N LEU A 277 -16.60 -4.22 20.17
CA LEU A 277 -15.22 -3.86 20.52
C LEU A 277 -14.60 -2.95 19.46
N PHE A 278 -14.79 -3.27 18.17
CA PHE A 278 -14.22 -2.50 17.08
C PHE A 278 -14.77 -1.07 17.00
N LYS A 279 -16.03 -0.84 17.41
CA LYS A 279 -16.59 0.52 17.55
C LYS A 279 -15.85 1.40 18.56
N GLN A 280 -15.11 0.79 19.49
CA GLN A 280 -14.32 1.52 20.48
C GLN A 280 -12.94 1.94 19.94
N VAL A 281 -12.50 1.36 18.81
CA VAL A 281 -11.26 1.76 18.13
C VAL A 281 -11.48 3.13 17.50
N ARG A 282 -10.81 4.14 18.06
CA ARG A 282 -10.83 5.52 17.54
C ARG A 282 -9.57 5.80 16.76
N LEU A 283 -9.73 6.18 15.50
CA LEU A 283 -8.60 6.52 14.62
C LEU A 283 -8.31 8.02 14.69
N PRO A 284 -7.07 8.44 14.40
CA PRO A 284 -6.76 9.85 14.17
C PRO A 284 -7.65 10.46 13.10
N SER A 285 -8.01 11.74 13.24
CA SER A 285 -8.88 12.46 12.30
C SER A 285 -8.30 12.58 10.89
N THR A 286 -7.00 12.36 10.76
CA THR A 286 -6.26 12.30 9.49
C THR A 286 -6.51 11.01 8.72
N THR A 287 -7.25 10.06 9.30
CA THR A 287 -7.68 8.84 8.61
C THR A 287 -8.91 9.15 7.78
N THR A 288 -8.84 8.89 6.48
CA THR A 288 -9.83 9.36 5.50
C THR A 288 -11.23 8.76 5.66
N ARG A 289 -11.37 7.59 6.30
CA ARG A 289 -12.67 6.93 6.44
C ARG A 289 -12.72 5.98 7.63
N LEU A 290 -13.72 6.18 8.50
CA LEU A 290 -14.06 5.21 9.54
C LEU A 290 -14.68 3.95 8.91
N PRO A 291 -14.31 2.76 9.39
CA PRO A 291 -14.87 1.51 8.89
C PRO A 291 -16.32 1.33 9.32
N ARG A 292 -17.09 0.58 8.52
CA ARG A 292 -18.42 0.11 8.91
C ARG A 292 -18.33 -0.83 10.11
N VAL A 293 -19.47 -1.15 10.72
CA VAL A 293 -19.55 -2.21 11.74
C VAL A 293 -19.01 -3.54 11.22
N LEU A 294 -18.39 -4.33 12.11
CA LEU A 294 -17.68 -5.56 11.71
C LEU A 294 -18.61 -6.62 11.11
N THR A 295 -19.89 -6.62 11.50
CA THR A 295 -20.91 -7.49 10.92
C THR A 295 -21.07 -7.32 9.40
N ALA A 296 -20.64 -6.18 8.84
CA ALA A 296 -20.65 -5.91 7.40
C ALA A 296 -19.33 -6.27 6.69
N TYR A 297 -18.43 -7.05 7.30
CA TYR A 297 -17.09 -7.36 6.79
C TYR A 297 -17.08 -7.93 5.36
N SER A 298 -18.11 -8.68 4.97
CA SER A 298 -18.25 -9.25 3.61
C SER A 298 -18.24 -8.18 2.52
N ASN A 299 -18.76 -6.99 2.85
CA ASN A 299 -18.87 -5.86 1.95
C ASN A 299 -17.76 -4.82 2.14
N TYR A 300 -16.82 -5.03 3.07
CA TYR A 300 -15.72 -4.09 3.33
C TYR A 300 -14.91 -3.78 2.06
N LYS A 301 -14.52 -2.51 1.95
CA LYS A 301 -13.54 -2.06 0.95
C LYS A 301 -12.12 -2.23 1.49
N ALA A 302 -11.13 -2.15 0.60
CA ALA A 302 -9.73 -2.31 0.97
C ALA A 302 -9.27 -1.39 2.12
N ASN A 303 -9.71 -0.13 2.15
CA ASN A 303 -9.35 0.78 3.25
C ASN A 303 -9.90 0.34 4.61
N GLU A 304 -11.08 -0.30 4.65
CA GLU A 304 -11.65 -0.81 5.90
C GLU A 304 -10.89 -2.03 6.39
N PHE A 305 -10.50 -2.92 5.48
CA PHE A 305 -9.58 -4.03 5.79
C PHE A 305 -8.21 -3.53 6.23
N ARG A 306 -7.68 -2.46 5.62
CA ARG A 306 -6.42 -1.82 6.04
C ARG A 306 -6.50 -1.33 7.48
N VAL A 307 -7.56 -0.61 7.81
CA VAL A 307 -7.77 -0.11 9.18
C VAL A 307 -7.89 -1.27 10.18
N LEU A 308 -8.70 -2.27 9.85
CA LEU A 308 -8.88 -3.43 10.71
C LEU A 308 -7.58 -4.22 10.88
N LEU A 309 -6.82 -4.47 9.82
CA LEU A 309 -5.56 -5.22 9.90
C LEU A 309 -4.49 -4.46 10.66
N LEU A 310 -4.23 -3.19 10.33
CA LEU A 310 -3.12 -2.45 10.91
C LEU A 310 -3.38 -1.96 12.34
N PHE A 311 -4.65 -1.75 12.72
CA PHE A 311 -5.02 -1.16 14.02
C PHE A 311 -6.08 -1.97 14.77
N GLY A 312 -7.10 -2.42 14.06
CA GLY A 312 -8.21 -3.13 14.71
C GLY A 312 -7.86 -4.54 15.19
N HIS A 313 -6.81 -5.18 14.68
CA HIS A 313 -6.53 -6.59 14.89
C HIS A 313 -6.38 -7.00 16.37
N VAL A 314 -6.07 -6.07 17.26
CA VAL A 314 -5.98 -6.30 18.72
C VAL A 314 -7.29 -6.79 19.32
N ILE A 315 -8.44 -6.50 18.70
CA ILE A 315 -9.73 -7.03 19.16
C ILE A 315 -9.81 -8.56 19.08
N PHE A 316 -8.98 -9.18 18.24
CA PHE A 316 -8.95 -10.64 18.08
C PHE A 316 -8.06 -11.33 19.12
N ALA A 317 -7.26 -10.59 19.90
CA ALA A 317 -6.20 -11.18 20.75
C ALA A 317 -6.72 -12.16 21.81
N GLU A 318 -7.87 -11.86 22.42
CA GLU A 318 -8.45 -12.66 23.50
C GLU A 318 -9.56 -13.62 23.00
N ILE A 319 -9.90 -13.57 21.71
CA ILE A 319 -11.01 -14.34 21.11
C ILE A 319 -10.50 -15.40 20.14
N LEU A 320 -9.52 -15.06 19.31
CA LEU A 320 -8.96 -15.97 18.33
C LEU A 320 -7.97 -16.93 19.02
N PRO A 321 -8.02 -18.26 18.78
CA PRO A 321 -7.08 -19.17 19.42
C PRO A 321 -5.63 -18.81 19.09
N LYS A 322 -4.73 -18.96 20.08
CA LYS A 322 -3.38 -18.39 20.05
C LYS A 322 -2.63 -18.63 18.73
N MET A 323 -2.64 -19.85 18.20
CA MET A 323 -1.91 -20.19 16.97
C MET A 323 -2.40 -19.41 15.73
N TYR A 324 -3.69 -19.09 15.65
CA TYR A 324 -4.26 -18.28 14.57
C TYR A 324 -4.01 -16.79 14.78
N TYR A 325 -3.98 -16.35 16.04
CA TYR A 325 -3.62 -14.97 16.37
C TYR A 325 -2.12 -14.70 16.10
N ASP A 326 -1.23 -15.61 16.49
CA ASP A 326 0.20 -15.54 16.15
C ASP A 326 0.39 -15.47 14.62
N HIS A 327 -0.41 -16.21 13.86
CA HIS A 327 -0.40 -16.18 12.39
C HIS A 327 -0.92 -14.85 11.81
N LEU A 328 -1.98 -14.27 12.38
CA LEU A 328 -2.43 -12.91 12.06
C LEU A 328 -1.31 -11.89 12.35
N LEU A 329 -0.61 -12.02 13.48
CA LEU A 329 0.50 -11.14 13.83
C LEU A 329 1.66 -11.21 12.83
N GLN A 330 1.93 -12.37 12.19
CA GLN A 330 2.91 -12.45 11.10
C GLN A 330 2.55 -11.49 9.96
N LEU A 331 1.27 -11.44 9.57
CA LEU A 331 0.80 -10.55 8.52
C LEU A 331 0.81 -9.07 8.96
N VAL A 332 0.40 -8.78 10.19
CA VAL A 332 0.43 -7.43 10.77
C VAL A 332 1.86 -6.89 10.79
N CYS A 333 2.82 -7.66 11.34
CA CYS A 333 4.22 -7.26 11.41
C CYS A 333 4.82 -7.05 10.02
N LEU A 334 4.49 -7.96 9.09
CA LEU A 334 4.94 -7.85 7.70
C LEU A 334 4.50 -6.53 7.08
N LEU A 335 3.24 -6.15 7.23
CA LEU A 335 2.72 -4.94 6.61
C LEU A 335 3.21 -3.67 7.28
N HIS A 336 3.32 -3.65 8.61
CA HIS A 336 3.86 -2.47 9.28
C HIS A 336 5.33 -2.21 8.97
N LEU A 337 6.13 -3.26 8.72
CA LEU A 337 7.49 -3.11 8.22
C LEU A 337 7.51 -2.73 6.74
N ALA A 338 6.78 -3.46 5.89
CA ALA A 338 6.79 -3.27 4.44
C ALA A 338 6.13 -1.95 3.99
N GLU A 339 5.22 -1.42 4.79
CA GLU A 339 4.64 -0.10 4.58
C GLU A 339 5.37 1.00 5.37
N ASN A 340 6.42 0.73 6.14
CA ASN A 340 7.08 1.81 6.90
C ASN A 340 7.67 2.87 5.96
N ARG A 341 7.54 4.17 6.31
CA ARG A 341 8.17 5.30 5.59
C ARG A 341 9.68 5.14 5.41
N ARG A 342 10.33 4.39 6.30
CA ARG A 342 11.75 4.07 6.26
C ARG A 342 11.93 2.58 6.51
N ILE A 343 12.55 1.89 5.57
CA ILE A 343 12.88 0.46 5.64
C ILE A 343 14.39 0.31 5.61
N HIS A 344 14.98 -0.28 6.66
CA HIS A 344 16.39 -0.60 6.72
C HIS A 344 16.68 -1.93 6.00
N LYS A 345 17.94 -2.18 5.63
CA LYS A 345 18.33 -3.40 4.91
C LYS A 345 18.01 -4.67 5.70
N ASP A 346 18.16 -4.64 7.03
CA ASP A 346 17.84 -5.78 7.87
C ASP A 346 16.33 -6.00 8.02
N ASP A 347 15.52 -4.93 7.98
CA ASP A 347 14.06 -5.05 7.95
C ASP A 347 13.59 -5.82 6.70
N VAL A 348 14.26 -5.65 5.55
CA VAL A 348 13.92 -6.39 4.33
C VAL A 348 14.03 -7.91 4.54
N LYS A 349 15.10 -8.37 5.21
CA LYS A 349 15.28 -9.79 5.54
C LYS A 349 14.16 -10.29 6.46
N VAL A 350 13.76 -9.47 7.43
CA VAL A 350 12.64 -9.79 8.34
C VAL A 350 11.32 -9.88 7.58
N ILE A 351 11.04 -8.94 6.67
CA ILE A 351 9.82 -8.93 5.85
C ILE A 351 9.74 -10.21 4.99
N GLU A 352 10.84 -10.63 4.37
CA GLU A 352 10.90 -11.85 3.55
C GLU A 352 10.64 -13.11 4.38
N LYS A 353 11.22 -13.16 5.58
CA LYS A 353 11.06 -14.27 6.51
C LYS A 353 9.61 -14.36 7.02
N LEU A 354 9.01 -13.22 7.39
CA LEU A 354 7.60 -13.13 7.77
C LEU A 354 6.67 -13.57 6.64
N GLY A 355 6.95 -13.17 5.39
CA GLY A 355 6.12 -13.53 4.24
C GLY A 355 6.18 -15.03 3.94
N THR A 356 7.37 -15.61 4.06
CA THR A 356 7.60 -17.06 3.94
C THR A 356 6.83 -17.84 5.01
N ASN A 357 7.00 -17.44 6.27
CA ASN A 357 6.34 -18.09 7.40
C ASN A 357 4.82 -17.97 7.35
N PHE A 358 4.30 -16.82 6.92
CA PHE A 358 2.87 -16.60 6.78
C PHE A 358 2.25 -17.61 5.81
N VAL A 359 2.83 -17.80 4.62
CA VAL A 359 2.30 -18.71 3.61
C VAL A 359 2.38 -20.18 4.05
N ILE A 360 3.48 -20.58 4.68
CA ILE A 360 3.66 -21.95 5.19
C ILE A 360 2.67 -22.23 6.32
N SER A 361 2.57 -21.31 7.27
CA SER A 361 1.68 -21.44 8.43
C SER A 361 0.22 -21.44 8.00
N PHE A 362 -0.15 -20.61 7.00
CA PHE A 362 -1.52 -20.58 6.47
C PHE A 362 -1.97 -21.96 6.02
N SER A 363 -1.14 -22.68 5.24
CA SER A 363 -1.49 -24.01 4.75
C SER A 363 -1.67 -25.05 5.86
N ARG A 364 -0.90 -24.93 6.95
CA ARG A 364 -0.98 -25.84 8.10
C ARG A 364 -2.22 -25.56 8.94
N LEU A 365 -2.54 -24.28 9.14
CA LEU A 365 -3.60 -23.81 10.02
C LEU A 365 -5.00 -23.89 9.40
N TYR A 366 -5.12 -23.55 8.12
CA TYR A 366 -6.40 -23.43 7.42
C TYR A 366 -6.59 -24.49 6.35
N THR A 367 -5.77 -25.54 6.34
CA THR A 367 -5.71 -26.59 5.32
C THR A 367 -5.22 -26.11 3.93
N PRO A 368 -4.62 -27.00 3.12
CA PRO A 368 -4.15 -26.66 1.78
C PRO A 368 -5.21 -26.05 0.88
N ARG A 369 -6.48 -26.50 0.95
CA ARG A 369 -7.55 -26.08 0.04
C ARG A 369 -7.87 -24.58 0.07
N HIS A 370 -7.46 -23.88 1.13
CA HIS A 370 -7.69 -22.45 1.31
C HIS A 370 -6.49 -21.59 0.90
N CYS A 371 -5.35 -22.20 0.54
CA CYS A 371 -4.18 -21.52 0.01
C CYS A 371 -4.40 -21.13 -1.44
N VAL A 372 -5.15 -20.06 -1.67
CA VAL A 372 -5.38 -19.50 -3.00
C VAL A 372 -4.23 -18.58 -3.41
N GLN A 373 -4.24 -18.14 -4.66
CA GLN A 373 -3.13 -17.35 -5.22
C GLN A 373 -2.83 -16.04 -4.46
N VAL A 374 -3.86 -15.37 -3.93
CA VAL A 374 -3.67 -14.15 -3.12
C VAL A 374 -3.01 -14.41 -1.77
N VAL A 375 -3.12 -15.63 -1.24
CA VAL A 375 -2.37 -16.03 -0.03
C VAL A 375 -0.91 -16.26 -0.42
N HIS A 376 -0.67 -16.99 -1.51
CA HIS A 376 0.69 -17.23 -2.02
C HIS A 376 1.42 -15.92 -2.38
N SER A 377 0.73 -14.91 -2.90
CA SER A 377 1.37 -13.66 -3.30
C SER A 377 2.00 -12.85 -2.15
N VAL A 378 1.61 -13.13 -0.90
CA VAL A 378 2.24 -12.55 0.30
C VAL A 378 3.73 -12.94 0.41
N PHE A 379 4.10 -14.13 -0.04
CA PHE A 379 5.52 -14.56 -0.11
C PHE A 379 6.39 -13.59 -0.90
N HIS A 380 5.83 -12.98 -1.96
CA HIS A 380 6.57 -12.10 -2.86
C HIS A 380 6.67 -10.65 -2.36
N ILE A 381 6.06 -10.29 -1.22
CA ILE A 381 6.11 -8.93 -0.69
C ILE A 381 7.53 -8.52 -0.34
N GLY A 382 8.30 -9.38 0.33
CA GLY A 382 9.68 -9.07 0.71
C GLY A 382 10.57 -8.74 -0.49
N ALA A 383 10.51 -9.58 -1.54
CA ALA A 383 11.21 -9.31 -2.80
C ALA A 383 10.74 -7.99 -3.45
N THR A 384 9.43 -7.68 -3.39
CA THR A 384 8.92 -6.39 -3.90
C THR A 384 9.54 -5.21 -3.17
N VAL A 385 9.58 -5.27 -1.84
CA VAL A 385 10.16 -4.21 -1.01
C VAL A 385 11.66 -4.04 -1.29
N ARG A 386 12.36 -5.14 -1.52
CA ARG A 386 13.78 -5.11 -1.90
C ARG A 386 14.00 -4.36 -3.22
N TYR A 387 13.18 -4.65 -4.24
CA TYR A 387 13.33 -4.06 -5.56
C TYR A 387 12.80 -2.62 -5.67
N PHE A 388 11.76 -2.25 -4.90
CA PHE A 388 11.01 -1.00 -5.07
C PHE A 388 10.86 -0.16 -3.79
N GLY A 389 11.42 -0.56 -2.65
CA GLY A 389 11.24 0.17 -1.40
C GLY A 389 9.85 -0.01 -0.76
N PRO A 390 9.36 0.96 0.04
CA PRO A 390 8.09 0.83 0.76
C PRO A 390 6.86 0.60 -0.13
N LEU A 391 5.99 -0.35 0.27
CA LEU A 391 4.76 -0.71 -0.46
C LEU A 391 3.81 0.46 -0.73
N THR A 392 3.85 1.50 0.11
CA THR A 392 3.00 2.69 -0.03
C THR A 392 3.34 3.58 -1.22
N ASN A 393 4.52 3.38 -1.82
CA ASN A 393 5.01 4.27 -2.86
C ASN A 393 4.46 3.93 -4.25
N TYR A 394 3.85 2.76 -4.41
CA TYR A 394 3.39 2.22 -5.70
C TYR A 394 2.10 1.37 -5.57
N THR A 395 1.32 1.59 -4.51
CA THR A 395 0.05 0.88 -4.29
C THR A 395 -1.04 1.33 -5.28
N THR A 396 -1.89 0.40 -5.70
CA THR A 396 -3.05 0.70 -6.57
C THR A 396 -4.08 1.64 -5.94
N PHE A 397 -4.06 1.87 -4.61
CA PHE A 397 -4.89 2.90 -3.97
C PHE A 397 -4.74 4.25 -4.67
N ASN A 398 -3.50 4.59 -5.06
CA ASN A 398 -3.20 5.88 -5.67
C ASN A 398 -3.81 5.98 -7.07
N PHE A 399 -3.69 4.92 -7.88
CA PHE A 399 -4.27 4.86 -9.22
C PHE A 399 -5.80 4.81 -9.19
N GLU A 400 -6.39 3.93 -8.38
CA GLU A 400 -7.85 3.76 -8.26
C GLU A 400 -8.55 5.05 -7.80
N ASN A 401 -7.94 5.80 -6.88
CA ASN A 401 -8.50 7.07 -6.41
C ASN A 401 -8.60 8.10 -7.54
N GLN A 402 -7.56 8.23 -8.37
CA GLN A 402 -7.56 9.18 -9.48
C GLN A 402 -8.44 8.71 -10.63
N LEU A 403 -8.39 7.42 -10.97
CA LEU A 403 -9.28 6.83 -11.96
C LEU A 403 -10.75 7.00 -11.57
N GLY A 404 -11.08 6.83 -10.29
CA GLY A 404 -12.40 7.09 -9.74
C GLY A 404 -12.81 8.57 -9.78
N LEU A 405 -11.87 9.50 -9.75
CA LEU A 405 -12.15 10.93 -9.97
C LEU A 405 -12.46 11.20 -11.44
N LEU A 406 -11.59 10.75 -12.35
CA LEU A 406 -11.75 10.93 -13.80
C LEU A 406 -13.02 10.29 -14.35
N THR A 407 -13.43 9.13 -13.83
CA THR A 407 -14.71 8.53 -14.22
C THR A 407 -15.92 9.29 -13.70
N ARG A 408 -15.85 9.90 -12.50
CA ARG A 408 -16.94 10.71 -11.96
C ARG A 408 -17.15 12.02 -12.71
N THR A 409 -16.13 12.54 -13.40
CA THR A 409 -16.26 13.74 -14.24
C THR A 409 -16.86 13.43 -15.62
N CYS A 410 -16.96 12.15 -16.00
CA CYS A 410 -17.59 11.74 -17.24
C CYS A 410 -19.12 11.73 -17.09
N LYS A 411 -19.82 12.35 -18.05
CA LYS A 411 -21.27 12.45 -18.09
C LYS A 411 -21.88 11.65 -19.24
N SER A 412 -21.11 11.35 -20.28
CA SER A 412 -21.60 10.63 -21.46
C SER A 412 -21.71 9.13 -21.22
N THR A 413 -22.85 8.54 -21.57
CA THR A 413 -23.08 7.09 -21.52
C THR A 413 -22.51 6.34 -22.74
N ARG A 414 -22.01 7.06 -23.76
CA ARG A 414 -21.56 6.50 -25.05
C ARG A 414 -20.10 6.79 -25.38
N ARG A 415 -19.56 7.93 -24.93
CA ARG A 415 -18.21 8.44 -25.27
C ARG A 415 -17.29 8.58 -24.05
N HIS A 416 -17.44 7.68 -23.07
CA HIS A 416 -16.67 7.73 -21.83
C HIS A 416 -15.15 7.78 -22.05
N ALA A 417 -14.60 7.05 -23.03
CA ALA A 417 -13.15 7.07 -23.27
C ALA A 417 -12.68 8.43 -23.80
N GLU A 418 -13.41 9.03 -24.75
CA GLU A 418 -13.13 10.38 -25.25
C GLU A 418 -13.25 11.42 -24.13
N GLU A 419 -14.26 11.31 -23.25
CA GLU A 419 -14.41 12.23 -22.11
C GLU A 419 -13.31 12.05 -21.07
N ILE A 420 -12.88 10.82 -20.76
CA ILE A 420 -11.74 10.60 -19.86
C ILE A 420 -10.48 11.27 -20.42
N ILE A 421 -10.23 11.06 -21.71
CA ILE A 421 -9.08 11.65 -22.42
C ILE A 421 -9.17 13.18 -22.37
N ALA A 422 -10.31 13.74 -22.77
CA ALA A 422 -10.54 15.19 -22.79
C ALA A 422 -10.44 15.81 -21.38
N ASN A 423 -11.01 15.18 -20.36
CA ASN A 423 -10.95 15.65 -18.97
C ASN A 423 -9.51 15.64 -18.44
N LEU A 424 -8.73 14.60 -18.74
CA LEU A 424 -7.34 14.49 -18.32
C LEU A 424 -6.47 15.54 -19.01
N TYR A 425 -6.61 15.72 -20.33
CA TYR A 425 -5.91 16.78 -21.07
C TYR A 425 -6.31 18.17 -20.61
N LEU A 426 -7.60 18.41 -20.32
CA LEU A 426 -8.08 19.69 -19.80
C LEU A 426 -7.47 19.99 -18.43
N LEU A 427 -7.39 19.00 -17.53
CA LEU A 427 -6.75 19.16 -16.23
C LEU A 427 -5.26 19.49 -16.37
N GLN A 428 -4.54 18.78 -17.24
CA GLN A 428 -3.12 19.03 -17.51
C GLN A 428 -2.89 20.42 -18.15
N SER A 429 -3.71 20.80 -19.14
CA SER A 429 -3.62 22.08 -19.84
C SER A 429 -3.98 23.26 -18.93
N ALA A 430 -5.06 23.16 -18.14
CA ALA A 430 -5.46 24.19 -17.18
C ALA A 430 -4.34 24.49 -16.18
N LEU A 431 -3.52 23.48 -15.82
CA LEU A 431 -2.36 23.63 -14.95
C LEU A 431 -1.12 24.20 -15.63
N HIS A 432 -0.89 23.88 -16.91
CA HIS A 432 0.16 24.56 -17.69
C HIS A 432 -0.12 26.07 -17.79
N HIS A 433 -1.40 26.44 -17.93
CA HIS A 433 -1.85 27.83 -17.90
C HIS A 433 -1.99 28.43 -16.49
N LEU A 434 -1.82 27.66 -15.41
CA LEU A 434 -1.75 28.21 -14.05
C LEU A 434 -0.42 28.92 -13.76
N HIS A 435 0.58 28.73 -14.62
CA HIS A 435 1.78 29.55 -14.65
C HIS A 435 1.60 30.85 -15.46
N ASP A 436 0.46 31.02 -16.15
CA ASP A 436 0.09 32.28 -16.80
C ASP A 436 -0.30 33.31 -15.73
N PRO A 437 0.34 34.49 -15.65
CA PRO A 437 0.02 35.52 -14.67
C PRO A 437 -1.42 36.04 -14.74
N ILE A 438 -2.08 35.94 -15.91
CA ILE A 438 -3.36 36.61 -16.20
C ILE A 438 -4.57 35.78 -15.72
N LEU A 439 -4.51 34.45 -15.81
CA LEU A 439 -5.61 33.53 -15.42
C LEU A 439 -5.70 33.29 -13.89
N ASN A 440 -4.88 33.97 -13.11
CA ASN A 440 -4.31 33.46 -11.86
C ASN A 440 -4.82 34.11 -10.56
N PHE A 441 -6.06 34.62 -10.50
CA PHE A 441 -6.56 35.20 -9.23
C PHE A 441 -7.57 34.30 -8.52
N ALA A 442 -8.67 33.93 -9.18
CA ALA A 442 -9.71 33.10 -8.55
C ALA A 442 -9.27 31.63 -8.38
N PHE A 443 -8.62 31.06 -9.41
CA PHE A 443 -8.15 29.69 -9.37
C PHE A 443 -6.90 29.55 -8.50
N LYS A 444 -5.99 30.55 -8.49
CA LYS A 444 -4.88 30.63 -7.53
C LYS A 444 -5.41 30.78 -6.11
N LYS A 445 -6.47 31.53 -5.82
CA LYS A 445 -7.05 31.56 -4.46
C LYS A 445 -7.58 30.18 -4.02
N GLN A 446 -8.08 29.37 -4.94
CA GLN A 446 -8.58 28.02 -4.68
C GLN A 446 -7.44 26.97 -4.60
N LEU A 447 -6.45 27.06 -5.48
CA LEU A 447 -5.24 26.24 -5.45
C LEU A 447 -4.31 26.65 -4.32
N LEU A 448 -4.20 27.93 -3.96
CA LEU A 448 -3.56 28.44 -2.74
C LEU A 448 -4.39 28.07 -1.52
N SER A 449 -5.72 27.93 -1.57
CA SER A 449 -6.42 27.30 -0.42
C SER A 449 -6.04 25.82 -0.22
N ILE A 450 -5.44 25.19 -1.24
CA ILE A 450 -4.92 23.80 -1.23
C ILE A 450 -3.38 23.75 -1.07
N ILE A 451 -2.66 24.78 -1.54
CA ILE A 451 -1.20 24.95 -1.61
C ILE A 451 -0.69 25.88 -0.50
N ASN A 452 -1.34 27.01 -0.20
CA ASN A 452 -1.11 27.92 0.94
C ASN A 452 -1.66 27.39 2.28
N GLU A 453 -1.90 26.09 2.42
CA GLU A 453 -1.59 25.46 3.72
C GLU A 453 -0.06 25.35 3.96
N ASN A 454 0.76 25.82 3.00
CA ASN A 454 2.19 26.10 3.12
C ASN A 454 2.46 27.60 3.32
N GLU A 455 1.79 28.28 4.26
CA GLU A 455 2.54 29.32 4.95
C GLU A 455 3.66 28.60 5.70
N ASP A 456 4.89 28.99 5.38
CA ASP A 456 6.12 28.65 6.10
C ASP A 456 5.95 29.06 7.57
N ILE A 457 5.35 28.17 8.33
CA ILE A 457 5.65 27.99 9.73
C ILE A 457 7.13 27.60 9.73
N ASN A 458 8.00 28.55 10.08
CA ASN A 458 9.43 28.32 10.23
C ASN A 458 9.66 27.03 11.02
N ASN A 459 10.79 26.35 10.79
CA ASN A 459 11.09 24.97 11.17
C ASN A 459 10.86 24.54 12.65
N ASN A 460 10.37 25.42 13.53
CA ASN A 460 10.02 25.17 14.94
C ASN A 460 8.63 25.69 15.39
N ASP A 461 7.78 26.25 14.51
CA ASP A 461 6.56 26.94 14.97
C ASP A 461 5.35 25.98 15.14
N TYR A 462 4.74 26.06 16.32
CA TYR A 462 3.49 25.38 16.65
C TYR A 462 2.47 26.42 17.11
N ARG A 463 1.18 26.09 17.03
CA ARG A 463 0.10 26.99 17.45
C ARG A 463 -0.85 26.31 18.41
N THR A 464 -1.07 26.92 19.57
CA THR A 464 -2.15 26.53 20.48
C THR A 464 -3.46 27.22 20.08
N SER A 465 -4.58 26.53 20.23
CA SER A 465 -5.90 27.09 19.97
C SER A 465 -6.96 26.46 20.86
N ARG A 466 -8.17 27.07 20.86
CA ARG A 466 -9.30 26.71 21.74
C ARG A 466 -8.91 26.76 23.22
N LYS A 467 -8.98 27.96 23.81
CA LYS A 467 -8.74 28.14 25.25
C LYS A 467 -9.58 27.17 26.06
N ASN A 468 -8.99 26.65 27.13
CA ASN A 468 -9.59 25.74 28.07
C ASN A 468 -9.52 26.36 29.46
N ASP A 469 -10.66 26.58 30.11
CA ASP A 469 -10.70 27.21 31.43
C ASP A 469 -10.39 26.21 32.56
N LYS A 470 -10.32 24.90 32.24
CA LYS A 470 -9.98 23.86 33.22
C LYS A 470 -8.47 23.85 33.49
N VAL A 471 -8.10 24.26 34.70
CA VAL A 471 -6.74 24.19 35.22
C VAL A 471 -6.35 22.74 35.53
N ASN A 472 -5.15 22.33 35.12
CA ASN A 472 -4.57 21.05 35.54
C ASN A 472 -3.76 21.26 36.83
N ALA A 473 -4.18 20.64 37.94
CA ALA A 473 -3.54 20.80 39.25
C ALA A 473 -2.05 20.42 39.24
N PHE A 474 -1.68 19.38 38.48
CA PHE A 474 -0.29 18.93 38.38
C PHE A 474 0.59 19.97 37.65
N ALA A 475 0.07 20.61 36.61
CA ALA A 475 0.77 21.70 35.93
C ALA A 475 1.05 22.88 36.88
N THR A 476 0.09 23.24 37.75
CA THR A 476 0.26 24.31 38.74
C THR A 476 1.31 23.97 39.79
N VAL A 477 1.44 22.69 40.16
CA VAL A 477 2.49 22.21 41.08
C VAL A 477 3.87 22.27 40.43
N LEU A 478 4.00 21.90 39.15
CA LEU A 478 5.27 21.96 38.42
C LEU A 478 5.77 23.39 38.19
N PHE A 479 4.85 24.34 38.05
CA PHE A 479 5.17 25.76 37.81
C PHE A 479 4.57 26.65 38.91
N PRO A 480 5.09 26.55 40.15
CA PRO A 480 4.55 27.30 41.26
C PRO A 480 4.71 28.81 41.02
N LYS A 481 3.66 29.58 41.33
CA LYS A 481 3.62 31.04 41.18
C LYS A 481 3.73 31.56 39.73
N LYS A 482 3.61 30.70 38.71
CA LYS A 482 3.59 31.10 37.30
C LYS A 482 2.15 31.18 36.79
N GLN A 483 1.88 32.13 35.91
CA GLN A 483 0.58 32.23 35.23
C GLN A 483 0.56 31.29 34.01
N LEU A 484 -0.45 30.43 33.94
CA LEU A 484 -0.60 29.41 32.90
C LEU A 484 -1.89 29.65 32.09
N HIS A 485 -1.80 29.54 30.76
CA HIS A 485 -2.97 29.48 29.89
C HIS A 485 -3.14 28.07 29.32
N PHE A 486 -4.32 27.47 29.51
CA PHE A 486 -4.61 26.11 29.04
C PHE A 486 -5.37 26.12 27.71
N PHE A 487 -5.16 25.07 26.91
CA PHE A 487 -5.72 24.92 25.56
C PHE A 487 -6.21 23.49 25.32
N HIS A 488 -7.20 23.33 24.44
CA HIS A 488 -7.68 22.01 23.99
C HIS A 488 -6.93 21.49 22.78
N GLN A 489 -6.30 22.35 22.00
CA GLN A 489 -5.75 22.00 20.70
C GLN A 489 -4.34 22.58 20.50
N LEU A 490 -3.48 21.76 19.91
CA LEU A 490 -2.14 22.12 19.43
C LEU A 490 -2.04 21.74 17.97
N GLN A 491 -1.50 22.64 17.15
CA GLN A 491 -1.20 22.38 15.75
C GLN A 491 0.31 22.49 15.55
N ILE A 492 0.93 21.39 15.12
CA ILE A 492 2.34 21.34 14.73
C ILE A 492 2.33 21.11 13.22
N TRP A 493 2.73 22.11 12.43
CA TRP A 493 2.59 22.06 10.97
C TRP A 493 1.16 21.70 10.54
N ARG A 494 0.98 20.56 9.86
CA ARG A 494 -0.31 20.01 9.42
C ARG A 494 -0.94 19.05 10.43
N MET A 495 -0.21 18.70 11.49
CA MET A 495 -0.65 17.76 12.51
C MET A 495 -1.49 18.48 13.57
N LYS A 496 -2.80 18.26 13.55
CA LYS A 496 -3.73 18.73 14.58
C LYS A 496 -3.83 17.74 15.73
N LEU A 497 -3.47 18.15 16.93
CA LEU A 497 -3.51 17.37 18.16
C LEU A 497 -4.56 17.95 19.12
N ASN A 498 -5.20 17.09 19.91
CA ASN A 498 -6.19 17.50 20.90
C ASN A 498 -5.88 16.88 22.27
N THR A 499 -6.31 17.50 23.36
CA THR A 499 -6.35 16.79 24.66
C THR A 499 -7.32 15.62 24.59
N TYR A 500 -7.07 14.53 25.31
CA TYR A 500 -7.98 13.37 25.30
C TYR A 500 -9.38 13.78 25.77
N SER A 501 -9.49 14.69 26.74
CA SER A 501 -10.77 15.27 27.19
C SER A 501 -11.54 16.00 26.09
N SER A 502 -10.84 16.60 25.12
CA SER A 502 -11.45 17.21 23.93
C SER A 502 -11.71 16.20 22.79
N ALA A 503 -11.04 15.05 22.82
CA ALA A 503 -11.30 13.94 21.92
C ALA A 503 -12.53 13.11 22.38
N VAL A 504 -12.82 13.10 23.68
CA VAL A 504 -14.06 12.54 24.24
C VAL A 504 -15.26 13.30 23.65
N GLY A 505 -16.11 12.59 22.92
CA GLY A 505 -17.26 13.16 22.18
C GLY A 505 -17.03 13.32 20.67
N LYS A 506 -15.79 13.21 20.17
CA LYS A 506 -15.49 13.13 18.73
C LYS A 506 -15.48 11.67 18.26
N CYS A 507 -15.72 11.47 16.96
CA CYS A 507 -15.60 10.15 16.30
C CYS A 507 -14.14 9.76 15.99
N ALA A 508 -13.18 10.64 16.27
CA ALA A 508 -11.75 10.45 16.04
C ALA A 508 -10.95 10.81 17.31
N ASP A 509 -9.78 10.19 17.48
CA ASP A 509 -8.88 10.47 18.61
C ASP A 509 -7.52 10.98 18.10
N ASP A 510 -7.29 12.29 18.26
CA ASP A 510 -6.03 12.97 17.94
C ASP A 510 -5.19 13.26 19.19
N SER A 511 -5.50 12.64 20.33
CA SER A 511 -4.77 12.84 21.57
C SER A 511 -3.61 11.89 21.75
N THR A 512 -3.53 10.83 20.96
CA THR A 512 -2.53 9.78 21.13
C THR A 512 -1.33 10.02 20.22
N ILE A 513 -0.13 10.07 20.79
CA ILE A 513 1.10 10.49 20.12
C ILE A 513 2.26 9.54 20.41
N VAL A 514 3.22 9.52 19.51
CA VAL A 514 4.58 9.04 19.72
C VAL A 514 5.45 10.27 20.00
N PHE A 515 6.27 10.22 21.04
CA PHE A 515 7.18 11.30 21.43
C PHE A 515 8.56 10.74 21.78
N ARG A 516 9.59 11.59 21.78
CA ARG A 516 10.98 11.20 22.03
C ARG A 516 11.52 11.87 23.28
N ILE A 517 12.22 11.10 24.11
CA ILE A 517 12.99 11.57 25.27
C ILE A 517 14.34 10.85 25.25
N ASP A 518 15.45 11.59 25.32
CA ASP A 518 16.82 11.03 25.34
C ASP A 518 17.04 9.94 24.27
N GLU A 519 16.64 10.24 23.03
CA GLU A 519 16.66 9.33 21.86
C GLU A 519 15.75 8.09 21.94
N LYS A 520 14.98 7.89 23.01
CA LYS A 520 14.02 6.80 23.15
C LYS A 520 12.61 7.24 22.76
N LEU A 521 11.89 6.36 22.05
CA LEU A 521 10.52 6.60 21.62
C LEU A 521 9.52 6.04 22.63
N PHE A 522 8.54 6.87 23.00
CA PHE A 522 7.44 6.53 23.89
C PHE A 522 6.11 6.80 23.19
N MET A 523 5.05 6.10 23.63
CA MET A 523 3.69 6.33 23.17
C MET A 523 2.84 6.81 24.34
N GLY A 524 1.95 7.77 24.12
CA GLY A 524 1.13 8.33 25.20
C GLY A 524 -0.04 9.15 24.71
N ARG A 525 -0.83 9.66 25.66
CA ARG A 525 -2.04 10.46 25.41
C ARG A 525 -1.93 11.83 26.05
N ILE A 526 -2.24 12.86 25.29
CA ILE A 526 -2.17 14.25 25.72
C ILE A 526 -3.27 14.52 26.76
N GLN A 527 -2.87 14.70 28.01
CA GLN A 527 -3.71 15.05 29.13
C GLN A 527 -4.07 16.54 29.13
N SER A 528 -3.06 17.39 28.95
CA SER A 528 -3.21 18.84 29.00
C SER A 528 -2.21 19.53 28.08
N ILE A 529 -2.60 20.70 27.55
CA ILE A 529 -1.76 21.58 26.75
C ILE A 529 -1.84 22.95 27.41
N PHE A 530 -0.69 23.56 27.73
CA PHE A 530 -0.66 24.88 28.35
C PHE A 530 0.59 25.67 27.99
N THR A 531 0.48 26.98 28.14
CA THR A 531 1.55 27.94 27.83
C THR A 531 1.86 28.80 29.06
N LEU A 532 3.15 28.99 29.34
CA LEU A 532 3.63 29.96 30.32
C LEU A 532 3.41 31.38 29.77
N VAL A 533 2.73 32.23 30.52
CA VAL A 533 2.44 33.61 30.07
C VAL A 533 3.71 34.45 29.94
N GLU A 534 4.70 34.22 30.79
CA GLU A 534 5.92 35.03 30.86
C GLU A 534 6.82 34.94 29.62
N ASN A 535 6.97 33.74 29.05
CA ASN A 535 7.91 33.47 27.96
C ASN A 535 7.27 32.77 26.76
N SER A 536 5.93 32.65 26.75
CA SER A 536 5.15 31.98 25.70
C SER A 536 5.55 30.53 25.40
N THR A 537 6.28 29.85 26.30
CA THR A 537 6.67 28.45 26.09
C THR A 537 5.49 27.52 26.34
N THR A 538 5.23 26.61 25.40
CA THR A 538 4.14 25.62 25.50
C THR A 538 4.67 24.29 25.98
N PHE A 539 3.91 23.67 26.88
CA PHE A 539 4.14 22.33 27.38
C PHE A 539 2.90 21.46 27.22
N LEU A 540 3.13 20.15 27.20
CA LEU A 540 2.09 19.14 27.24
C LEU A 540 2.33 18.22 28.44
N LEU A 541 1.25 17.85 29.12
CA LEU A 541 1.25 16.70 30.03
C LEU A 541 0.72 15.50 29.25
N VAL A 542 1.47 14.41 29.27
CA VAL A 542 1.19 13.20 28.51
C VAL A 542 1.16 12.00 29.45
N ASP A 543 0.04 11.29 29.43
CA ASP A 543 -0.09 9.99 30.09
C ASP A 543 0.60 8.94 29.23
N TYR A 544 1.57 8.23 29.78
CA TYR A 544 2.34 7.20 29.06
C TYR A 544 2.58 5.98 29.95
N PRO A 545 2.74 4.78 29.39
CA PRO A 545 3.00 3.58 30.16
C PRO A 545 4.44 3.52 30.67
N ASN A 546 4.63 3.29 31.98
CA ASN A 546 5.95 3.05 32.57
C ASN A 546 6.52 1.69 32.17
N VAL A 547 5.64 0.69 32.04
CA VAL A 547 5.98 -0.67 31.64
C VAL A 547 5.19 -0.98 30.39
N THR A 548 5.87 -1.43 29.34
CA THR A 548 5.23 -1.85 28.09
C THR A 548 5.63 -3.27 27.74
N ASN A 549 4.62 -4.05 27.40
CA ASN A 549 4.79 -5.35 26.76
C ASN A 549 4.75 -5.15 25.25
N TYR A 550 5.80 -5.63 24.59
CA TYR A 550 5.87 -5.65 23.14
C TYR A 550 5.26 -6.94 22.62
N PHE A 551 4.58 -6.85 21.48
CA PHE A 551 4.17 -8.04 20.76
C PHE A 551 5.42 -8.75 20.22
N THR A 552 5.47 -10.06 20.33
CA THR A 552 6.54 -10.88 19.76
C THR A 552 5.95 -11.74 18.66
N CYS A 553 6.59 -11.73 17.50
CA CYS A 553 6.31 -12.69 16.45
C CYS A 553 7.49 -13.65 16.37
N SER A 554 7.25 -14.94 16.62
CA SER A 554 8.28 -15.96 16.43
C SER A 554 8.52 -16.11 14.93
N VAL A 555 9.73 -15.75 14.49
CA VAL A 555 10.11 -15.81 13.07
C VAL A 555 10.97 -17.04 12.79
N ASP A 556 11.61 -17.64 13.80
CA ASP A 556 12.18 -19.00 13.79
C ASP A 556 12.35 -19.49 15.24
N LYS A 557 12.73 -20.76 15.43
CA LYS A 557 13.03 -21.35 16.76
C LYS A 557 14.12 -20.63 17.58
N THR A 558 14.86 -19.70 16.98
CA THR A 558 16.03 -19.03 17.60
C THR A 558 15.88 -17.53 17.78
N ASP A 559 14.91 -16.86 17.13
CA ASP A 559 14.75 -15.41 17.19
C ASP A 559 13.27 -14.98 17.21
N ASP A 560 12.87 -14.34 18.30
CA ASP A 560 11.60 -13.64 18.43
C ASP A 560 11.76 -12.19 17.98
N PHE A 561 11.01 -11.78 16.96
CA PHE A 561 11.00 -10.39 16.54
C PHE A 561 10.08 -9.59 17.46
N LYS A 562 10.67 -8.65 18.21
CA LYS A 562 9.91 -7.70 19.02
C LYS A 562 9.33 -6.62 18.13
N TYR A 563 8.02 -6.50 18.22
CA TYR A 563 7.24 -5.60 17.42
C TYR A 563 6.99 -4.29 18.18
N SER A 564 7.95 -3.36 18.09
CA SER A 564 7.93 -2.10 18.86
C SER A 564 6.80 -1.14 18.47
N SER A 565 6.25 -1.31 17.27
CA SER A 565 5.16 -0.49 16.73
C SER A 565 3.82 -0.75 17.42
N ILE A 566 3.69 -1.83 18.20
CA ILE A 566 2.52 -2.08 19.04
C ILE A 566 2.96 -2.38 20.47
N GLN A 567 2.43 -1.61 21.40
CA GLN A 567 2.72 -1.72 22.82
C GLN A 567 1.44 -1.99 23.57
N SER A 568 1.52 -2.81 24.62
CA SER A 568 0.42 -3.02 25.55
C SER A 568 0.85 -2.74 26.98
N CYS A 569 -0.07 -2.26 27.80
CA CYS A 569 0.15 -2.00 29.21
C CYS A 569 -1.15 -2.17 30.00
N LEU A 570 -1.07 -2.22 31.33
CA LEU A 570 -2.26 -2.10 32.16
C LEU A 570 -2.61 -0.62 32.39
N LYS A 571 -3.91 -0.31 32.46
CA LYS A 571 -4.38 1.07 32.62
C LYS A 571 -3.84 1.78 33.88
N ASN A 572 -3.59 1.03 34.95
CA ASN A 572 -3.07 1.53 36.23
C ASN A 572 -1.55 1.77 36.23
N GLU A 573 -0.84 1.42 35.17
CA GLU A 573 0.62 1.60 35.04
C GLU A 573 0.99 2.85 34.22
N LEU A 574 0.01 3.72 33.95
CA LEU A 574 0.23 4.99 33.29
C LEU A 574 0.85 6.01 34.26
N SER A 575 1.87 6.72 33.80
CA SER A 575 2.47 7.87 34.47
C SER A 575 2.34 9.12 33.63
N VAL A 576 2.56 10.26 34.26
CA VAL A 576 2.48 11.56 33.61
C VAL A 576 3.89 12.06 33.31
N ARG A 577 4.09 12.53 32.08
CA ARG A 577 5.33 13.20 31.66
C ARG A 577 5.04 14.58 31.14
N LEU A 578 5.92 15.53 31.47
CA LEU A 578 5.96 16.85 30.86
C LEU A 578 6.83 16.79 29.60
N ILE A 579 6.29 17.22 28.46
CA ILE A 579 7.01 17.32 27.19
C ILE A 579 6.77 18.68 26.51
N GLN A 580 7.60 19.02 25.54
CA GLN A 580 7.45 20.15 24.64
C GLN A 580 6.94 19.70 23.26
N PRO A 581 6.32 20.60 22.47
CA PRO A 581 5.88 20.28 21.10
C PRO A 581 6.97 19.70 20.20
N SER A 582 8.23 20.12 20.35
CA SER A 582 9.39 19.65 19.59
C SER A 582 9.72 18.16 19.82
N GLU A 583 9.28 17.58 20.93
CA GLU A 583 9.51 16.16 21.26
C GLU A 583 8.48 15.23 20.59
N ILE A 584 7.41 15.78 20.02
CA ILE A 584 6.36 15.00 19.36
C ILE A 584 6.86 14.53 17.99
N ILE A 585 6.76 13.23 17.75
CA ILE A 585 7.12 12.61 16.47
C ILE A 585 5.87 12.46 15.60
N GLU A 586 4.83 11.80 16.09
CA GLU A 586 3.65 11.54 15.26
C GLU A 586 2.41 11.16 16.05
N LYS A 587 1.26 11.01 15.38
CA LYS A 587 0.08 10.40 15.99
C LYS A 587 0.20 8.88 15.98
N CYS A 588 -0.39 8.24 16.99
CA CYS A 588 -0.63 6.80 17.02
C CYS A 588 -2.09 6.51 17.41
N VAL A 589 -2.46 5.23 17.40
CA VAL A 589 -3.80 4.76 17.76
C VAL A 589 -3.77 4.21 19.17
N TYR A 590 -4.79 4.53 19.97
CA TYR A 590 -5.00 3.96 21.28
C TYR A 590 -6.29 3.12 21.30
N PHE A 591 -6.22 1.95 21.92
CA PHE A 591 -7.37 1.10 22.17
C PHE A 591 -7.36 0.61 23.62
N GLU A 592 -8.50 0.72 24.29
CA GLU A 592 -8.70 0.22 25.65
C GLU A 592 -9.64 -0.97 25.60
N HIS A 593 -9.14 -2.14 25.98
CA HIS A 593 -9.94 -3.35 26.07
C HIS A 593 -10.73 -3.36 27.39
N PRO A 594 -11.96 -3.94 27.43
CA PRO A 594 -12.76 -4.02 28.65
C PRO A 594 -12.02 -4.62 29.87
N ASN A 595 -11.04 -5.50 29.62
CA ASN A 595 -10.20 -6.11 30.66
C ASN A 595 -9.08 -5.19 31.18
N ARG A 596 -9.21 -3.86 31.05
CA ARG A 596 -8.25 -2.83 31.49
C ARG A 596 -6.86 -2.91 30.84
N LYS A 597 -6.71 -3.69 29.76
CA LYS A 597 -5.51 -3.67 28.91
C LYS A 597 -5.61 -2.52 27.92
N CYS A 598 -4.54 -1.76 27.79
CA CYS A 598 -4.41 -0.65 26.87
C CYS A 598 -3.43 -1.03 25.77
N TYR A 599 -3.70 -0.60 24.54
CA TYR A 599 -2.89 -0.86 23.37
C TYR A 599 -2.56 0.44 22.66
N PHE A 600 -1.28 0.65 22.36
CA PHE A 600 -0.79 1.75 21.54
C PHE A 600 -0.23 1.20 20.24
N MET A 601 -0.63 1.77 19.10
CA MET A 601 -0.25 1.26 17.77
C MET A 601 0.21 2.41 16.88
N ARG A 602 1.47 2.38 16.47
CA ARG A 602 2.06 3.33 15.53
C ARG A 602 1.44 3.18 14.15
N PHE A 603 1.18 4.28 13.44
CA PHE A 603 0.58 4.24 12.10
C PHE A 603 1.68 4.34 11.04
N PRO A 604 1.94 3.29 10.22
CA PRO A 604 3.14 3.22 9.39
C PRO A 604 3.21 4.31 8.29
N ASN A 605 2.07 4.88 7.86
CA ASN A 605 1.99 5.96 6.84
C ASN A 605 0.88 6.98 7.08
N LEU A 606 0.77 7.54 8.28
CA LEU A 606 -0.21 8.58 8.50
C LEU A 606 0.13 9.80 7.62
N VAL A 607 -0.83 10.36 6.88
CA VAL A 607 -0.59 11.48 5.93
C VAL A 607 -0.05 12.76 6.61
N HIS A 608 -0.02 12.79 7.94
CA HIS A 608 0.48 13.90 8.76
C HIS A 608 1.29 13.44 10.00
N SER A 609 1.89 12.25 9.98
CA SER A 609 3.01 11.98 10.90
C SER A 609 4.26 12.72 10.40
N SER A 610 5.06 13.30 11.30
CA SER A 610 6.17 14.24 11.04
C SER A 610 6.85 14.13 9.68
#